data_AF-A0A0S3S695-F1
#
_entry.id   AF-A0A0S3S695-F1
#
_cell.length_a   1.000
_cell.length_b   1.000
_cell.length_c   1.000
_cell.angle_alpha   90.00
_cell.angle_beta   90.00
_cell.angle_gamma   90.00
#
_symmetry.space_group_name_H-M   'P 1'
#
loop_
_entity.id
_entity.type
_entity.pdbx_description
1 polymer ?
#
loop_
_entity_poly.entity_id
_entity_poly.type
_entity_poly.pdbx_seq_one_letter_code
_entity_poly.pdbx_strand_id
1 'polypeptide(L)'
;MATASVAFKSREDHRKQIELEEARKAGLAPAELDEDGKEINPHIPQYMSSAPWYLNAERPSLKHQRKWKSDPNYTKSWYDRGAKIHQADKYRKGACENCGAMTHDVKSCMERPRKVGAKWTNTHIAPDEKIETFELDYDGKRDRWNGYDASTYARVIERYEARDEARKKYLKEQQLKKLEKSNQNGEDAASDEDEDEDEDEDDLRVDEAKVDESKQMDFAKVEKRVRTTGGGSTGTVRNLRIREDTAKYLLNLDVNSAHYDPKTRSMREDPLPDADPNEKFYGGDNQYRNSGQALEFKELNIHAWEAFEKGQDVHMQAAPSQAELVHKSFLIRSEELKHQTKKTIIEKYGNAADENKPPRALLLGQTEMQVEYDRAGRIIKGQEAAVPRSKYEEDIYINNHTTVWGSWWKDHQWGYKCCKQTIRNSYCTGAAGIEAAEAASDLMKANIARKEAATDDPAPVDEKKLATWGTDVPDGLVLDEKLLADALKKEDLRKREEKDERKRKYNVRWNDEVTEEDMEAYRMKKVHHDDPMKDFLH
;
A
#
# COMPACT_ATOMS: atom_id res chain seq x y z
N MET A 1 72.05 11.99 29.94
CA MET A 1 71.66 13.21 29.21
C MET A 1 70.16 13.33 29.36
N ALA A 2 69.73 14.23 30.25
CA ALA A 2 68.33 14.47 30.60
C ALA A 2 67.84 15.70 29.84
N THR A 3 66.94 15.53 28.87
CA THR A 3 66.17 16.63 28.26
C THR A 3 64.87 16.07 27.67
N ALA A 4 63.89 15.76 28.53
CA ALA A 4 62.49 15.86 28.13
C ALA A 4 62.05 17.27 28.55
N SER A 5 62.05 18.21 27.61
CA SER A 5 61.71 19.60 27.86
C SER A 5 60.21 19.74 28.15
N VAL A 6 59.82 19.57 29.41
CA VAL A 6 58.62 20.22 29.92
C VAL A 6 58.95 21.71 29.91
N ALA A 7 58.66 22.39 28.79
CA ALA A 7 58.87 23.82 28.68
C ALA A 7 58.08 24.50 29.80
N PHE A 8 58.79 25.18 30.72
CA PHE A 8 58.15 26.03 31.73
C PHE A 8 57.34 27.09 30.98
N LYS A 9 56.02 26.93 30.98
CA LYS A 9 55.09 27.89 30.37
C LYS A 9 55.12 29.16 31.21
N SER A 10 55.10 30.34 30.55
CA SER A 10 54.91 31.60 31.26
C SER A 10 53.59 31.56 32.04
N ARG A 11 53.51 32.28 33.16
CA ARG A 11 52.26 32.40 33.95
C ARG A 11 51.09 32.86 33.09
N GLU A 12 51.37 33.70 32.09
CA GLU A 12 50.40 34.19 31.11
C GLU A 12 49.94 33.07 30.17
N ASP A 13 50.85 32.24 29.66
CA ASP A 13 50.52 31.13 28.77
C ASP A 13 49.76 30.00 29.48
N HIS A 14 50.09 29.76 30.75
CA HIS A 14 49.34 28.83 31.60
C HIS A 14 47.91 29.31 31.86
N ARG A 15 47.73 30.61 32.12
CA ARG A 15 46.38 31.22 32.23
C ARG A 15 45.61 31.09 30.91
N LYS A 16 46.23 31.45 29.78
CA LYS A 16 45.63 31.30 28.46
C LYS A 16 45.20 29.87 28.16
N GLN A 17 45.99 28.87 28.57
CA GLN A 17 45.61 27.47 28.39
C GLN A 17 44.43 27.04 29.25
N ILE A 18 44.37 27.46 30.51
CA ILE A 18 43.21 27.19 31.38
C ILE A 18 41.96 27.86 30.80
N GLU A 19 42.04 29.14 30.44
CA GLU A 19 40.93 29.88 29.83
C GLU A 19 40.47 29.23 28.51
N LEU A 20 41.41 28.73 27.72
CA LEU A 20 41.13 28.03 26.47
C LEU A 20 40.51 26.64 26.72
N GLU A 21 40.98 25.89 27.71
CA GLU A 21 40.37 24.63 28.13
C GLU A 21 38.96 24.83 28.70
N GLU A 22 38.72 25.89 29.46
CA GLU A 22 37.40 26.28 29.96
C GLU A 22 36.48 26.69 28.82
N ALA A 23 36.98 27.50 27.87
CA ALA A 23 36.24 27.85 26.67
C ALA A 23 35.90 26.62 25.81
N ARG A 24 36.81 25.64 25.72
CA ARG A 24 36.56 24.35 25.04
C ARG A 24 35.52 23.51 25.76
N LYS A 25 35.59 23.41 27.09
CA LYS A 25 34.57 22.72 27.89
C LYS A 25 33.21 23.41 27.81
N ALA A 26 33.18 24.72 27.62
CA ALA A 26 31.97 25.49 27.37
C ALA A 26 31.48 25.40 25.91
N GLY A 27 32.22 24.76 25.00
CA GLY A 27 31.90 24.67 23.57
C GLY A 27 32.07 25.97 22.78
N LEU A 28 32.73 26.99 23.36
CA LEU A 28 33.04 28.26 22.71
C LEU A 28 34.28 28.18 21.81
N ALA A 29 35.21 27.27 22.13
CA ALA A 29 36.44 27.04 21.38
C ALA A 29 36.47 25.60 20.81
N PRO A 30 37.06 25.40 19.62
CA PRO A 30 37.18 24.07 19.02
C PRO A 30 38.07 23.14 19.84
N ALA A 31 37.76 21.84 19.81
CA ALA A 31 38.52 20.80 20.49
C ALA A 31 39.99 20.74 20.01
N GLU A 32 40.87 20.16 20.83
CA GLU A 32 42.24 19.85 20.38
C GLU A 32 42.20 18.73 19.34
N LEU A 33 42.96 18.88 18.26
CA LEU A 33 43.16 17.81 17.29
C LEU A 33 44.39 17.00 17.68
N ASP A 34 44.27 15.67 17.64
CA ASP A 34 45.40 14.77 17.83
C ASP A 34 46.31 14.71 16.58
N GLU A 35 47.38 13.90 16.67
CA GLU A 35 48.30 13.65 15.56
C GLU A 35 47.64 13.04 14.31
N ASP A 36 46.55 12.28 14.49
CA ASP A 36 45.81 11.59 13.44
C ASP A 36 44.62 12.46 12.92
N GLY A 37 44.49 13.70 13.41
CA GLY A 37 43.43 14.65 13.06
C GLY A 37 42.09 14.42 13.76
N LYS A 38 42.02 13.60 14.81
CA LYS A 38 40.82 13.35 15.61
C LYS A 38 40.69 14.34 16.74
N GLU A 39 39.47 14.76 17.00
CA GLU A 39 39.14 15.66 18.10
C GLU A 39 39.27 14.95 19.46
N ILE A 40 40.07 15.54 20.35
CA ILE A 40 40.19 15.14 21.75
C ILE A 40 39.08 15.84 22.52
N ASN A 41 38.17 15.05 23.09
CA ASN A 41 37.07 15.58 23.89
C ASN A 41 37.61 16.43 25.07
N PRO A 42 37.28 17.73 25.17
CA PRO A 42 37.76 18.64 26.22
C PRO A 42 37.35 18.26 27.65
N HIS A 43 36.35 17.39 27.80
CA HIS A 43 35.89 16.88 29.09
C HIS A 43 36.74 15.71 29.60
N ILE A 44 37.67 15.19 28.79
CA ILE A 44 38.66 14.20 29.26
C ILE A 44 39.58 14.90 30.26
N PRO A 45 39.73 14.38 31.49
CA PRO A 45 40.64 14.97 32.47
C PRO A 45 42.07 15.05 31.95
N GLN A 46 42.78 16.12 32.29
CA GLN A 46 44.13 16.42 31.78
C GLN A 46 45.14 15.29 32.04
N TYR A 47 45.01 14.56 33.15
CA TYR A 47 45.88 13.43 33.47
C TYR A 47 45.68 12.21 32.56
N MET A 48 44.52 12.09 31.88
CA MET A 48 44.27 11.04 30.89
C MET A 48 44.72 11.47 29.49
N SER A 49 44.51 12.74 29.12
CA SER A 49 44.88 13.26 27.80
C SER A 49 46.38 13.56 27.65
N SER A 50 47.07 13.91 28.75
CA SER A 50 48.52 14.11 28.72
C SER A 50 49.26 12.79 28.54
N ALA A 51 50.04 12.70 27.47
CA ALA A 51 50.93 11.58 27.23
C ALA A 51 52.12 11.66 28.22
N PRO A 52 52.40 10.59 28.99
CA PRO A 52 53.56 10.54 29.86
C PRO A 52 54.88 10.75 29.12
N TRP A 53 55.86 11.36 29.79
CA TRP A 53 57.17 11.73 29.23
C TRP A 53 57.92 10.57 28.55
N TYR A 54 57.75 9.33 29.03
CA TYR A 54 58.45 8.16 28.49
C TYR A 54 57.90 7.67 27.13
N LEU A 55 56.78 8.23 26.66
CA LEU A 55 56.23 7.96 25.32
C LEU A 55 56.68 8.99 24.28
N ASN A 56 57.41 10.05 24.68
CA ASN A 56 57.98 11.07 23.80
C ASN A 56 57.02 11.63 22.74
N ALA A 57 55.74 11.81 23.08
CA ALA A 57 54.77 12.43 22.17
C ALA A 57 54.99 13.96 22.16
N GLU A 58 55.22 14.54 20.98
CA GLU A 58 55.39 15.99 20.80
C GLU A 58 54.04 16.74 20.77
N ARG A 59 52.94 16.01 20.50
CA ARG A 59 51.59 16.56 20.41
C ARG A 59 50.62 15.86 21.38
N PRO A 60 49.55 16.54 21.81
CA PRO A 60 48.47 15.89 22.55
C PRO A 60 47.91 14.72 21.74
N SER A 61 47.88 13.53 22.34
CA SER A 61 47.30 12.35 21.70
C SER A 61 46.75 11.39 22.76
N LEU A 62 45.77 10.58 22.36
CA LEU A 62 45.18 9.55 23.22
C LEU A 62 45.73 8.14 22.90
N LYS A 63 46.81 8.06 22.11
CA LYS A 63 47.41 6.79 21.65
C LYS A 63 47.92 5.95 22.83
N HIS A 64 48.40 6.58 23.90
CA HIS A 64 48.88 5.89 25.10
C HIS A 64 47.78 5.21 25.91
N GLN A 65 46.53 5.66 25.76
CA GLN A 65 45.38 5.01 26.39
C GLN A 65 44.86 3.84 25.55
N ARG A 66 45.29 3.72 24.29
CA ARG A 66 44.93 2.58 23.44
C ARG A 66 45.74 1.37 23.87
N LYS A 67 45.16 0.19 23.64
CA LYS A 67 45.81 -1.08 23.96
C LYS A 67 47.08 -1.26 23.10
N TRP A 68 48.25 -1.20 23.74
CA TRP A 68 49.56 -1.29 23.08
C TRP A 68 50.04 -2.71 22.85
N LYS A 69 49.61 -3.67 23.68
CA LYS A 69 49.81 -5.11 23.44
C LYS A 69 48.64 -5.63 22.62
N SER A 70 48.89 -6.05 21.39
CA SER A 70 47.93 -6.89 20.67
C SER A 70 47.64 -8.13 21.53
N ASP A 71 46.39 -8.59 21.53
CA ASP A 71 46.09 -9.89 22.13
C ASP A 71 47.01 -10.96 21.53
N PRO A 72 47.45 -11.96 22.31
CA PRO A 72 48.06 -13.16 21.74
C PRO A 72 47.16 -13.62 20.60
N ASN A 73 47.75 -14.02 19.47
CA ASN A 73 46.97 -14.49 18.35
C ASN A 73 46.36 -15.85 18.72
N TYR A 74 45.24 -15.84 19.45
CA TYR A 74 44.56 -17.04 19.92
C TYR A 74 44.12 -17.83 18.70
N THR A 75 44.68 -19.01 18.57
CA THR A 75 44.44 -19.84 17.40
C THR A 75 43.03 -20.42 17.50
N LYS A 76 42.23 -20.31 16.45
CA LYS A 76 40.94 -21.01 16.37
C LYS A 76 41.08 -22.51 16.07
N SER A 77 42.30 -22.96 15.75
CA SER A 77 42.62 -24.36 15.54
C SER A 77 42.57 -25.14 16.85
N TRP A 78 42.10 -26.38 16.75
CA TRP A 78 42.12 -27.34 17.84
C TRP A 78 43.09 -28.48 17.53
N TYR A 79 43.46 -29.26 18.53
CA TYR A 79 44.35 -30.41 18.38
C TYR A 79 43.80 -31.42 17.37
N ASP A 80 44.65 -31.81 16.42
CA ASP A 80 44.36 -32.87 15.45
C ASP A 80 44.31 -34.25 16.15
N ARG A 81 43.13 -34.66 16.61
CA ARG A 81 42.95 -35.95 17.30
C ARG A 81 43.18 -37.11 16.33
N GLY A 82 44.14 -37.97 16.65
CA GLY A 82 44.42 -39.20 15.88
C GLY A 82 45.25 -38.99 14.60
N ALA A 83 45.75 -37.77 14.37
CA ALA A 83 46.68 -37.52 13.27
C ALA A 83 48.03 -38.19 13.53
N LYS A 84 48.51 -38.90 12.50
CA LYS A 84 49.74 -39.69 12.51
C LYS A 84 50.72 -39.06 11.54
N ILE A 85 51.96 -38.83 11.98
CA ILE A 85 53.00 -38.21 11.14
C ILE A 85 53.77 -39.28 10.36
N HIS A 86 54.38 -40.23 11.06
CA HIS A 86 55.30 -41.19 10.47
C HIS A 86 55.20 -42.55 11.15
N GLN A 87 55.22 -43.63 10.36
CA GLN A 87 55.29 -44.99 10.87
C GLN A 87 56.63 -45.61 10.49
N ALA A 88 57.38 -46.07 11.48
CA ALA A 88 58.66 -46.74 11.27
C ALA A 88 58.49 -48.26 11.17
N ASP A 89 59.29 -48.91 10.33
CA ASP A 89 59.28 -50.38 10.20
C ASP A 89 60.18 -51.09 11.22
N LYS A 90 61.10 -50.35 11.85
CA LYS A 90 62.04 -50.85 12.86
C LYS A 90 62.08 -49.95 14.09
N TYR A 91 62.36 -50.55 15.25
CA TYR A 91 62.48 -49.82 16.49
C TYR A 91 63.60 -48.78 16.41
N ARG A 92 63.29 -47.54 16.78
CA ARG A 92 64.23 -46.43 16.85
C ARG A 92 64.70 -46.24 18.29
N LYS A 93 65.98 -45.89 18.47
CA LYS A 93 66.53 -45.59 19.80
C LYS A 93 65.82 -44.35 20.36
N GLY A 94 65.29 -44.48 21.58
CA GLY A 94 64.49 -43.43 22.22
C GLY A 94 62.99 -43.58 22.02
N ALA A 95 62.54 -44.55 21.24
CA ALA A 95 61.11 -44.86 21.10
C ALA A 95 60.60 -45.65 22.32
N CYS A 96 59.29 -45.57 22.56
CA CYS A 96 58.61 -46.34 23.57
C CYS A 96 58.94 -47.84 23.42
N GLU A 97 59.42 -48.46 24.49
CA GLU A 97 59.85 -49.85 24.48
C GLU A 97 58.68 -50.83 24.22
N ASN A 98 57.45 -50.40 24.52
CA ASN A 98 56.24 -51.19 24.33
C ASN A 98 55.73 -51.15 22.88
N CYS A 99 55.45 -49.96 22.34
CA CYS A 99 54.78 -49.78 21.05
C CYS A 99 55.70 -49.32 19.91
N GLY A 100 56.87 -48.73 20.20
CA GLY A 100 57.83 -48.25 19.20
C GLY A 100 57.58 -46.85 18.61
N ALA A 101 56.60 -46.10 19.13
CA ALA A 101 56.42 -44.68 18.79
C ALA A 101 57.43 -43.79 19.54
N MET A 102 57.87 -42.69 18.93
CA MET A 102 58.83 -41.74 19.52
C MET A 102 58.20 -40.61 20.35
N THR A 103 56.86 -40.49 20.34
CA THR A 103 56.16 -39.35 20.93
C THR A 103 55.95 -39.42 22.43
N HIS A 104 56.04 -40.61 23.02
CA HIS A 104 55.75 -40.84 24.43
C HIS A 104 56.62 -41.95 25.04
N ASP A 105 56.68 -41.96 26.37
CA ASP A 105 57.38 -42.99 27.16
C ASP A 105 56.51 -44.25 27.39
N VAL A 106 57.14 -45.35 27.83
CA VAL A 106 56.46 -46.62 28.15
C VAL A 106 55.31 -46.46 29.14
N LYS A 107 55.46 -45.58 30.14
CA LYS A 107 54.43 -45.34 31.16
C LYS A 107 53.21 -44.60 30.64
N SER A 108 53.40 -43.75 29.63
CA SER A 108 52.34 -42.97 29.00
C SER A 108 51.88 -43.62 27.69
N CYS A 109 52.20 -44.90 27.47
CA CYS A 109 51.83 -45.62 26.26
C CYS A 109 50.33 -45.95 26.25
N MET A 110 49.63 -45.52 25.20
CA MET A 110 48.19 -45.82 25.01
C MET A 110 47.95 -47.26 24.54
N GLU A 111 48.95 -47.90 23.93
CA GLU A 111 48.88 -49.29 23.54
C GLU A 111 48.99 -50.22 24.74
N ARG A 112 48.26 -51.35 24.69
CA ARG A 112 48.24 -52.34 25.77
C ARG A 112 49.67 -52.79 26.12
N PRO A 113 50.08 -52.85 27.40
CA PRO A 113 51.39 -53.33 27.80
C PRO A 113 51.65 -54.75 27.28
N ARG A 114 52.70 -54.92 26.47
CA ARG A 114 53.10 -56.21 25.89
C ARG A 114 54.09 -56.92 26.81
N LYS A 115 54.00 -58.25 26.89
CA LYS A 115 54.95 -59.08 27.65
C LYS A 115 56.37 -58.98 27.09
N VAL A 116 56.48 -58.89 25.76
CA VAL A 116 57.71 -58.56 25.05
C VAL A 116 57.39 -57.35 24.18
N GLY A 117 57.98 -56.20 24.51
CA GLY A 117 57.75 -54.94 23.83
C GLY A 117 58.41 -54.86 22.45
N ALA A 118 57.96 -53.88 21.65
CA ALA A 118 58.45 -53.62 20.30
C ALA A 118 59.98 -53.40 20.22
N LYS A 119 60.62 -52.98 21.32
CA LYS A 119 62.09 -52.85 21.41
C LYS A 119 62.85 -54.14 21.09
N TRP A 120 62.30 -55.29 21.49
CA TRP A 120 62.97 -56.58 21.32
C TRP A 120 62.44 -57.37 20.13
N THR A 121 61.17 -57.18 19.73
CA THR A 121 60.55 -57.94 18.64
C THR A 121 60.54 -57.22 17.30
N ASN A 122 60.68 -55.89 17.26
CA ASN A 122 60.46 -55.06 16.05
C ASN A 122 59.10 -55.31 15.35
N THR A 123 58.14 -55.93 16.02
CA THR A 123 56.83 -56.25 15.47
C THR A 123 55.76 -55.26 15.93
N HIS A 124 54.85 -54.89 15.02
CA HIS A 124 53.74 -53.97 15.26
C HIS A 124 54.16 -52.63 15.88
N ILE A 125 54.93 -51.85 15.11
CA ILE A 125 55.36 -50.51 15.51
C ILE A 125 54.24 -49.50 15.29
N ALA A 126 53.91 -48.78 16.35
CA ALA A 126 52.92 -47.72 16.30
C ALA A 126 53.44 -46.49 15.53
N PRO A 127 52.57 -45.79 14.78
CA PRO A 127 52.92 -44.53 14.15
C PRO A 127 53.11 -43.42 15.20
N ASP A 128 53.99 -42.47 14.89
CA ASP A 128 54.23 -41.27 15.68
C ASP A 128 53.02 -40.32 15.62
N GLU A 129 52.60 -39.82 16.78
CA GLU A 129 51.50 -38.87 16.95
C GLU A 129 51.94 -37.43 16.61
N LYS A 130 50.99 -36.58 16.20
CA LYS A 130 51.24 -35.14 16.04
C LYS A 130 51.09 -34.43 17.39
N ILE A 131 52.18 -33.85 17.91
CA ILE A 131 52.16 -33.06 19.14
C ILE A 131 52.06 -31.59 18.77
N GLU A 132 51.01 -30.93 19.25
CA GLU A 132 50.75 -29.51 19.05
C GLU A 132 50.55 -28.85 20.42
N THR A 133 50.81 -27.54 20.50
CA THR A 133 50.54 -26.73 21.69
C THR A 133 49.91 -25.42 21.25
N PHE A 134 48.73 -25.11 21.79
CA PHE A 134 48.00 -23.88 21.49
C PHE A 134 47.84 -23.03 22.75
N GLU A 135 47.99 -21.72 22.59
CA GLU A 135 47.57 -20.74 23.58
C GLU A 135 46.15 -20.28 23.21
N LEU A 136 45.20 -20.51 24.10
CA LEU A 136 43.78 -20.23 23.92
C LEU A 136 43.27 -19.34 25.06
N ASP A 137 42.23 -18.56 24.76
CA ASP A 137 41.45 -17.81 25.73
C ASP A 137 40.75 -18.71 26.76
N TYR A 138 40.21 -18.10 27.82
CA TYR A 138 39.41 -18.82 28.83
C TYR A 138 38.21 -19.54 28.19
N ASP A 139 37.44 -18.83 27.37
CA ASP A 139 36.31 -19.39 26.63
C ASP A 139 36.79 -20.39 25.59
N GLY A 140 37.89 -20.08 24.88
CA GLY A 140 38.51 -20.98 23.92
C GLY A 140 38.94 -22.33 24.51
N LYS A 141 39.42 -22.38 25.76
CA LYS A 141 39.76 -23.66 26.43
C LYS A 141 38.53 -24.46 26.86
N ARG A 142 37.41 -23.79 27.11
CA ARG A 142 36.18 -24.36 27.68
C ARG A 142 35.08 -24.58 26.66
N ASP A 143 35.30 -24.16 25.42
CA ASP A 143 34.34 -24.38 24.36
C ASP A 143 34.11 -25.88 24.16
N ARG A 144 32.86 -26.28 24.38
CA ARG A 144 32.39 -27.65 24.23
C ARG A 144 32.52 -28.13 22.79
N TRP A 145 32.48 -27.21 21.83
CA TRP A 145 32.50 -27.50 20.39
C TRP A 145 33.91 -27.42 19.79
N ASN A 146 34.94 -27.40 20.63
CA ASN A 146 36.33 -27.48 20.18
C ASN A 146 36.61 -28.76 19.37
N GLY A 147 37.11 -28.59 18.15
CA GLY A 147 37.36 -29.69 17.21
C GLY A 147 36.10 -30.29 16.59
N TYR A 148 34.97 -29.58 16.61
CA TYR A 148 33.75 -29.99 15.91
C TYR A 148 33.94 -29.91 14.39
N ASP A 149 33.76 -31.05 13.71
CA ASP A 149 33.73 -31.10 12.25
C ASP A 149 32.33 -30.70 11.75
N ALA A 150 32.26 -29.60 11.01
CA ALA A 150 31.03 -29.08 10.42
C ALA A 150 30.34 -30.08 9.48
N SER A 151 31.10 -31.00 8.86
CA SER A 151 30.53 -32.04 7.99
C SER A 151 29.61 -32.99 8.77
N THR A 152 29.87 -33.21 10.06
CA THR A 152 29.05 -34.11 10.90
C THR A 152 27.65 -33.58 11.14
N TYR A 153 27.42 -32.28 10.95
CA TYR A 153 26.09 -31.67 11.02
C TYR A 153 25.15 -32.19 9.91
N ALA A 154 25.70 -32.69 8.80
CA ALA A 154 24.90 -33.33 7.75
C ALA A 154 24.05 -34.50 8.29
N ARG A 155 24.56 -35.27 9.26
CA ARG A 155 23.79 -36.36 9.91
C ARG A 155 22.58 -35.86 10.69
N VAL A 156 22.65 -34.62 11.19
CA VAL A 156 21.51 -33.98 11.84
C VAL A 156 20.47 -33.61 10.79
N ILE A 157 20.90 -32.99 9.69
CA ILE A 157 20.05 -32.65 8.54
C ILE A 157 19.33 -33.90 8.02
N GLU A 158 20.06 -34.97 7.71
CA GLU A 158 19.51 -36.26 7.25
C GLU A 158 18.44 -36.82 8.19
N ARG A 159 18.62 -36.67 9.52
CA ARG A 159 17.63 -37.10 10.51
C ARG A 159 16.35 -36.27 10.45
N TYR A 160 16.46 -34.95 10.27
CA TYR A 160 15.30 -34.08 10.12
C TYR A 160 14.59 -34.33 8.78
N GLU A 161 15.33 -34.53 7.69
CA GLU A 161 14.78 -34.89 6.39
C GLU A 161 14.00 -36.21 6.45
N ALA A 162 14.57 -37.26 7.06
CA ALA A 162 13.89 -38.54 7.26
C ALA A 162 12.60 -38.40 8.11
N ARG A 163 12.62 -37.53 9.13
CA ARG A 163 11.44 -37.21 9.94
C ARG A 163 10.36 -36.51 9.12
N ASP A 164 10.75 -35.54 8.29
CA ASP A 164 9.81 -34.79 7.44
C ASP A 164 9.23 -35.67 6.33
N GLU A 165 10.02 -36.59 5.77
CA GLU A 165 9.52 -37.61 4.85
C GLU A 165 8.52 -38.57 5.49
N ALA A 166 8.80 -39.02 6.71
CA ALA A 166 7.85 -39.86 7.47
C ALA A 166 6.55 -39.09 7.75
N ARG A 167 6.63 -37.82 8.13
CA ARG A 167 5.47 -36.94 8.32
C ARG A 167 4.66 -36.77 7.03
N LYS A 168 5.32 -36.53 5.90
CA LYS A 168 4.67 -36.43 4.57
C LYS A 168 3.99 -37.75 4.18
N LYS A 169 4.63 -38.90 4.41
CA LYS A 169 4.04 -40.22 4.13
C LYS A 169 2.80 -40.46 5.00
N TYR A 170 2.88 -40.14 6.29
CA TYR A 170 1.75 -40.25 7.21
C TYR A 170 0.56 -39.38 6.79
N LEU A 171 0.79 -38.12 6.40
CA LEU A 171 -0.26 -37.23 5.89
C LEU A 171 -0.91 -37.78 4.61
N LYS A 172 -0.10 -38.30 3.67
CA LYS A 172 -0.62 -38.95 2.45
C LYS A 172 -1.43 -40.19 2.75
N GLU A 173 -1.01 -41.01 3.71
CA GLU A 173 -1.76 -42.20 4.14
C GLU A 173 -3.09 -41.81 4.77
N GLN A 174 -3.14 -40.75 5.57
CA GLN A 174 -4.40 -40.23 6.11
C GLN A 174 -5.33 -39.73 5.00
N GLN A 175 -4.82 -39.00 4.01
CA GLN A 175 -5.61 -38.56 2.85
C GLN A 175 -6.15 -39.75 2.06
N LEU A 176 -5.33 -40.77 1.80
CA LEU A 176 -5.77 -41.99 1.13
C LEU A 176 -6.84 -42.73 1.93
N LYS A 177 -6.69 -42.85 3.27
CA LYS A 177 -7.73 -43.44 4.13
C LYS A 177 -9.03 -42.64 4.12
N LYS A 178 -8.99 -41.30 4.03
CA LYS A 178 -10.19 -40.46 3.87
C LYS A 178 -10.86 -40.75 2.52
N LEU A 179 -10.08 -40.80 1.43
CA LEU A 179 -10.59 -41.13 0.08
C LEU A 179 -11.13 -42.56 -0.02
N GLU A 180 -10.51 -43.54 0.65
CA GLU A 180 -11.00 -44.91 0.71
C GLU A 180 -12.31 -45.00 1.50
N LYS A 181 -12.43 -44.26 2.61
CA LYS A 181 -13.70 -44.16 3.36
C LYS A 181 -14.79 -43.47 2.56
N SER A 182 -14.49 -42.40 1.82
CA SER A 182 -15.47 -41.75 0.95
C SER A 182 -15.89 -42.66 -0.21
N ASN A 183 -14.98 -43.46 -0.77
CA ASN A 183 -15.32 -44.44 -1.81
C ASN A 183 -16.08 -45.66 -1.26
N GLN A 184 -15.82 -46.09 -0.02
CA GLN A 184 -16.53 -47.20 0.63
C GLN A 184 -17.94 -46.80 1.10
N ASN A 185 -18.18 -45.52 1.40
CA ASN A 185 -19.52 -44.99 1.69
C ASN A 185 -20.34 -44.70 0.40
N GLY A 186 -19.85 -45.10 -0.77
CA GLY A 186 -20.51 -44.91 -2.08
C GLY A 186 -21.62 -45.89 -2.42
N GLU A 187 -21.93 -46.87 -1.56
CA GLU A 187 -23.10 -47.76 -1.70
C GLU A 187 -23.72 -47.94 -0.30
N ASP A 188 -24.92 -47.37 -0.09
CA ASP A 188 -25.73 -47.35 1.14
C ASP A 188 -25.35 -46.37 2.28
N ALA A 189 -25.68 -45.08 2.11
CA ALA A 189 -26.50 -44.30 3.06
C ALA A 189 -26.54 -42.81 2.68
N ALA A 190 -27.67 -42.38 2.12
CA ALA A 190 -28.07 -40.98 2.12
C ALA A 190 -28.69 -40.63 3.49
N SER A 191 -27.89 -40.11 4.43
CA SER A 191 -28.35 -39.27 5.56
C SER A 191 -27.15 -38.71 6.34
N ASP A 192 -27.13 -37.39 6.53
CA ASP A 192 -26.14 -36.52 7.19
C ASP A 192 -24.88 -36.16 6.39
N GLU A 193 -25.08 -35.25 5.43
CA GLU A 193 -24.12 -34.19 5.14
C GLU A 193 -24.81 -32.88 5.53
N ASP A 194 -24.34 -32.24 6.62
CA ASP A 194 -24.29 -30.78 6.83
C ASP A 194 -23.94 -30.50 8.31
N GLU A 195 -22.64 -30.53 8.61
CA GLU A 195 -21.91 -29.82 9.67
C GLU A 195 -20.63 -30.62 9.95
N ASP A 196 -19.53 -30.22 9.32
CA ASP A 196 -18.11 -30.40 9.73
C ASP A 196 -17.18 -30.42 8.50
N GLU A 197 -17.35 -29.46 7.58
CA GLU A 197 -16.26 -29.04 6.68
C GLU A 197 -15.58 -27.81 7.32
N ASP A 198 -14.24 -27.90 7.43
CA ASP A 198 -13.28 -26.82 7.75
C ASP A 198 -12.67 -26.70 9.17
N GLU A 199 -12.65 -27.74 10.03
CA GLU A 199 -11.92 -27.65 11.32
C GLU A 199 -10.63 -28.48 11.48
N ASP A 200 -10.34 -29.43 10.58
CA ASP A 200 -9.24 -30.39 10.79
C ASP A 200 -8.07 -30.32 9.79
N GLU A 201 -8.06 -29.34 8.86
CA GLU A 201 -6.93 -29.20 7.92
C GLU A 201 -5.78 -28.31 8.45
N ASP A 202 -5.96 -27.68 9.61
CA ASP A 202 -4.95 -26.79 10.23
C ASP A 202 -4.26 -27.37 11.49
N ASP A 203 -4.74 -28.46 12.10
CA ASP A 203 -4.18 -28.92 13.40
C ASP A 203 -2.88 -29.76 13.28
N LEU A 204 -2.38 -29.98 12.06
CA LEU A 204 -1.06 -30.59 11.82
C LEU A 204 -0.05 -29.62 11.20
N ARG A 205 -0.38 -28.34 11.03
CA ARG A 205 0.58 -27.24 10.89
C ARG A 205 0.69 -26.49 12.21
N VAL A 206 1.14 -27.19 13.24
CA VAL A 206 1.62 -26.57 14.48
C VAL A 206 2.97 -25.91 14.20
N ASP A 207 2.93 -24.76 13.53
CA ASP A 207 3.90 -23.67 13.58
C ASP A 207 3.11 -22.39 13.24
N GLU A 208 2.77 -21.63 14.29
CA GLU A 208 2.30 -20.23 14.29
C GLU A 208 1.75 -19.65 12.96
N ALA A 209 0.43 -19.65 12.74
CA ALA A 209 -0.35 -18.46 12.32
C ALA A 209 -1.73 -18.81 11.73
N LYS A 210 -2.78 -18.41 12.49
CA LYS A 210 -4.12 -17.93 12.10
C LYS A 210 -5.17 -18.58 13.00
N VAL A 211 -5.29 -18.01 14.20
CA VAL A 211 -6.54 -18.14 14.94
C VAL A 211 -7.54 -17.27 14.19
N ASP A 212 -8.45 -17.91 13.47
CA ASP A 212 -9.50 -17.27 12.70
C ASP A 212 -10.33 -16.33 13.59
N GLU A 213 -10.53 -15.08 13.15
CA GLU A 213 -11.16 -14.01 13.93
C GLU A 213 -12.64 -14.32 14.27
N SER A 214 -13.23 -15.26 13.53
CA SER A 214 -14.58 -15.80 13.76
C SER A 214 -14.77 -16.41 15.16
N LYS A 215 -13.71 -17.02 15.74
CA LYS A 215 -13.76 -17.68 17.06
C LYS A 215 -13.57 -16.74 18.26
N GLN A 216 -13.39 -15.43 18.02
CA GLN A 216 -13.15 -14.42 19.07
C GLN A 216 -14.45 -13.78 19.62
N MET A 217 -15.61 -14.04 19.01
CA MET A 217 -16.88 -13.38 19.38
C MET A 217 -17.63 -14.05 20.55
N ASP A 218 -17.20 -15.23 21.00
CA ASP A 218 -17.81 -15.93 22.15
C ASP A 218 -17.20 -15.50 23.50
N PHE A 219 -17.50 -14.25 23.90
CA PHE A 219 -17.08 -13.69 25.20
C PHE A 219 -17.90 -14.21 26.40
N ALA A 220 -18.91 -15.07 26.19
CA ALA A 220 -19.90 -15.41 27.20
C ALA A 220 -19.55 -16.61 28.11
N LYS A 221 -18.53 -17.40 27.80
CA LYS A 221 -18.18 -18.59 28.60
C LYS A 221 -16.80 -18.45 29.25
N VAL A 222 -16.77 -17.76 30.39
CA VAL A 222 -15.59 -17.72 31.27
C VAL A 222 -15.52 -19.01 32.08
N GLU A 223 -14.90 -20.05 31.52
CA GLU A 223 -14.47 -21.19 32.33
C GLU A 223 -13.23 -20.80 33.16
N LYS A 224 -13.30 -21.08 34.47
CA LYS A 224 -12.19 -20.87 35.41
C LYS A 224 -11.01 -21.76 35.01
N ARG A 225 -10.01 -21.18 34.32
CA ARG A 225 -8.75 -21.85 34.02
C ARG A 225 -8.00 -22.20 35.31
N VAL A 226 -7.81 -23.50 35.54
CA VAL A 226 -6.98 -24.04 36.60
C VAL A 226 -5.52 -23.75 36.28
N ARG A 227 -4.80 -23.11 37.22
CA ARG A 227 -3.33 -22.97 37.16
C ARG A 227 -2.71 -24.36 37.31
N THR A 228 -2.13 -24.91 36.24
CA THR A 228 -1.17 -26.00 36.37
C THR A 228 0.19 -25.44 36.81
N THR A 229 0.97 -26.26 37.51
CA THR A 229 2.28 -25.94 38.10
C THR A 229 3.39 -25.69 37.07
N GLY A 230 3.07 -25.70 35.77
CA GLY A 230 4.00 -25.57 34.65
C GLY A 230 4.04 -24.20 33.97
N GLY A 231 3.49 -23.14 34.58
CA GLY A 231 3.75 -21.74 34.15
C GLY A 231 3.32 -21.37 32.71
N GLY A 232 2.64 -22.24 31.98
CA GLY A 232 2.08 -21.95 30.67
C GLY A 232 0.70 -21.34 30.80
N SER A 233 0.61 -20.01 30.76
CA SER A 233 -0.66 -19.35 30.48
C SER A 233 -1.08 -19.72 29.06
N THR A 234 -2.04 -20.62 28.90
CA THR A 234 -2.73 -20.91 27.63
C THR A 234 -3.72 -19.80 27.25
N GLY A 235 -3.32 -18.55 27.50
CA GLY A 235 -3.83 -17.40 26.76
C GLY A 235 -2.81 -17.14 25.68
N THR A 236 -3.26 -17.07 24.43
CA THR A 236 -2.46 -16.61 23.30
C THR A 236 -1.89 -15.23 23.66
N VAL A 237 -0.67 -15.19 24.18
CA VAL A 237 0.09 -13.94 24.30
C VAL A 237 0.45 -13.59 22.86
N ARG A 238 -0.52 -13.03 22.12
CA ARG A 238 -0.25 -12.46 20.81
C ARG A 238 0.88 -11.48 21.03
N ASN A 239 1.96 -11.63 20.26
CA ASN A 239 3.03 -10.65 20.27
C ASN A 239 2.39 -9.28 20.00
N LEU A 240 2.49 -8.36 20.96
CA LEU A 240 1.91 -7.01 20.86
C LEU A 240 2.50 -6.21 19.70
N ARG A 241 3.65 -6.66 19.18
CA ARG A 241 4.26 -6.11 17.98
C ARG A 241 3.51 -6.65 16.75
N ILE A 242 2.91 -5.73 16.01
CA ILE A 242 2.38 -5.91 14.67
C ILE A 242 3.55 -6.32 13.76
N ARG A 243 3.43 -7.45 13.06
CA ARG A 243 4.52 -8.02 12.25
C ARG A 243 4.62 -7.37 10.88
N GLU A 244 3.51 -6.81 10.41
CA GLU A 244 3.33 -6.08 9.16
C GLU A 244 4.10 -4.75 9.19
N ASP A 245 4.19 -4.12 10.36
CA ASP A 245 4.90 -2.87 10.56
C ASP A 245 6.39 -3.11 10.79
N THR A 246 7.19 -2.80 9.76
CA THR A 246 8.65 -2.85 9.87
C THR A 246 9.16 -1.75 10.80
N ALA A 247 10.14 -2.09 11.66
CA ALA A 247 10.76 -1.09 12.52
C ALA A 247 11.60 -0.11 11.68
N LYS A 248 11.61 1.18 12.03
CA LYS A 248 12.28 2.24 11.26
C LYS A 248 13.75 1.92 10.92
N TYR A 249 14.53 1.42 11.88
CA TYR A 249 15.95 1.06 11.69
C TYR A 249 16.19 -0.21 10.86
N LEU A 250 15.15 -0.94 10.50
CA LEU A 250 15.22 -2.10 9.61
C LEU A 250 14.86 -1.74 8.16
N LEU A 251 14.40 -0.51 7.90
CA LEU A 251 14.12 -0.02 6.55
C LEU A 251 15.39 0.01 5.70
N ASN A 252 16.52 0.37 6.30
CA ASN A 252 17.84 0.32 5.68
C ASN A 252 18.86 -0.25 6.68
N LEU A 253 19.55 -1.33 6.30
CA LEU A 253 20.54 -2.02 7.15
C LEU A 253 21.95 -1.44 7.00
N ASP A 254 22.15 -0.51 6.06
CA ASP A 254 23.43 0.16 5.90
C ASP A 254 23.74 1.02 7.13
N VAL A 255 24.96 0.89 7.64
CA VAL A 255 25.42 1.57 8.88
C VAL A 255 25.40 3.10 8.73
N ASN A 256 25.59 3.60 7.51
CA ASN A 256 25.63 5.02 7.18
C ASN A 256 24.28 5.57 6.67
N SER A 257 23.19 4.82 6.89
CA SER A 257 21.84 5.30 6.59
C SER A 257 21.37 6.33 7.63
N ALA A 258 20.07 6.63 7.65
CA ALA A 258 19.50 7.60 8.58
C ALA A 258 19.65 7.17 10.06
N HIS A 259 20.14 8.09 10.90
CA HIS A 259 20.30 7.83 12.33
C HIS A 259 18.95 7.63 13.02
N TYR A 260 18.78 6.46 13.64
CA TYR A 260 17.66 6.13 14.53
C TYR A 260 18.06 6.32 15.99
N ASP A 261 17.36 7.19 16.73
CA ASP A 261 17.52 7.31 18.17
C ASP A 261 16.64 6.26 18.89
N PRO A 262 17.21 5.20 19.50
CA PRO A 262 16.43 4.17 20.16
C PRO A 262 15.74 4.66 21.44
N LYS A 263 16.19 5.78 22.03
CA LYS A 263 15.61 6.33 23.26
C LYS A 263 14.24 6.94 23.01
N THR A 264 14.16 7.82 22.02
CA THR A 264 12.92 8.50 21.61
C THR A 264 12.17 7.74 20.53
N ARG A 265 12.78 6.69 19.94
CA ARG A 265 12.26 5.92 18.80
C ARG A 265 11.98 6.79 17.57
N SER A 266 12.78 7.83 17.38
CA SER A 266 12.65 8.77 16.26
C SER A 266 13.75 8.57 15.22
N MET A 267 13.39 8.63 13.95
CA MET A 267 14.32 8.66 12.82
C MET A 267 14.10 9.97 12.08
N ARG A 268 15.14 10.80 12.02
CA ARG A 268 14.98 12.19 11.58
C ARG A 268 14.95 12.29 10.06
N GLU A 269 15.97 11.71 9.43
CA GLU A 269 16.17 11.71 7.99
C GLU A 269 15.46 10.52 7.33
N ASP A 270 15.30 10.59 6.02
CA ASP A 270 14.76 9.49 5.21
C ASP A 270 15.83 8.39 5.08
N PRO A 271 15.54 7.14 5.48
CA PRO A 271 16.48 6.02 5.33
C PRO A 271 16.72 5.61 3.86
N LEU A 272 15.83 5.99 2.94
CA LEU A 272 15.89 5.64 1.52
C LEU A 272 15.66 6.90 0.65
N PRO A 273 16.58 7.87 0.62
CA PRO A 273 16.38 9.13 -0.09
C PRO A 273 16.19 8.94 -1.60
N ASP A 274 16.91 7.99 -2.22
CA ASP A 274 16.93 7.77 -3.67
C ASP A 274 15.74 6.97 -4.22
N ALA A 275 14.91 6.36 -3.36
CA ALA A 275 13.74 5.63 -3.80
C ALA A 275 12.62 6.57 -4.28
N ASP A 276 11.65 6.04 -5.04
CA ASP A 276 10.54 6.84 -5.55
C ASP A 276 9.56 7.25 -4.43
N PRO A 277 9.18 8.54 -4.30
CA PRO A 277 8.35 9.03 -3.20
C PRO A 277 6.98 8.35 -3.04
N ASN A 278 6.39 7.83 -4.11
CA ASN A 278 5.07 7.17 -4.08
C ASN A 278 5.13 5.73 -3.55
N GLU A 279 6.29 5.08 -3.64
CA GLU A 279 6.50 3.71 -3.18
C GLU A 279 7.07 3.66 -1.75
N LYS A 280 7.53 4.79 -1.23
CA LYS A 280 8.06 4.90 0.13
C LYS A 280 6.95 4.78 1.17
N PHE A 281 7.09 3.77 2.03
CA PHE A 281 6.27 3.66 3.24
C PHE A 281 6.56 4.77 4.26
N TYR A 282 7.82 5.22 4.33
CA TYR A 282 8.28 6.19 5.34
C TYR A 282 9.32 7.14 4.76
N GLY A 283 9.05 8.45 4.83
CA GLY A 283 9.93 9.52 4.31
C GLY A 283 10.71 10.30 5.38
N GLY A 284 10.88 9.74 6.59
CA GLY A 284 11.55 10.41 7.71
C GLY A 284 10.63 11.28 8.58
N ASP A 285 10.90 11.37 9.89
CA ASP A 285 10.06 12.15 10.82
C ASP A 285 10.08 13.66 10.50
N ASN A 286 11.16 14.18 9.91
CA ASN A 286 11.25 15.60 9.54
C ASN A 286 10.23 16.00 8.47
N GLN A 287 9.96 15.11 7.51
CA GLN A 287 8.97 15.36 6.46
C GLN A 287 7.57 15.46 7.07
N TYR A 288 7.20 14.49 7.91
CA TYR A 288 5.89 14.49 8.56
C TYR A 288 5.69 15.67 9.51
N ARG A 289 6.73 16.07 10.26
CA ARG A 289 6.69 17.22 11.18
C ARG A 289 6.42 18.56 10.49
N ASN A 290 6.82 18.70 9.23
CA ASN A 290 6.65 19.93 8.45
C ASN A 290 5.50 19.86 7.45
N SER A 291 4.72 18.78 7.43
CA SER A 291 3.62 18.57 6.48
C SER A 291 2.24 18.85 7.10
N GLY A 292 1.24 19.06 6.23
CA GLY A 292 -0.16 19.25 6.63
C GLY A 292 -0.43 20.57 7.34
N GLN A 293 -1.32 20.53 8.34
CA GLN A 293 -1.78 21.71 9.10
C GLN A 293 -0.66 22.45 9.85
N ALA A 294 0.51 21.84 10.03
CA ALA A 294 1.66 22.50 10.64
C ALA A 294 2.15 23.70 9.80
N LEU A 295 2.02 23.66 8.47
CA LEU A 295 2.38 24.79 7.60
C LEU A 295 1.35 25.92 7.71
N GLU A 296 0.06 25.60 7.61
CA GLU A 296 -1.03 26.57 7.77
C GLU A 296 -0.95 27.27 9.14
N PHE A 297 -0.64 26.52 10.19
CA PHE A 297 -0.43 27.06 11.53
C PHE A 297 0.81 27.98 11.62
N LYS A 298 1.89 27.67 10.90
CA LYS A 298 3.06 28.55 10.81
C LYS A 298 2.73 29.84 10.07
N GLU A 299 2.00 29.75 8.96
CA GLU A 299 1.54 30.91 8.19
C GLU A 299 0.63 31.82 9.03
N LEU A 300 -0.32 31.23 9.76
CA LEU A 300 -1.18 31.95 10.69
C LEU A 300 -0.37 32.64 11.80
N ASN A 301 0.65 31.98 12.35
CA ASN A 301 1.56 32.58 13.34
C ASN A 301 2.31 33.79 12.77
N ILE A 302 2.88 33.64 11.58
CA ILE A 302 3.60 34.73 10.89
C ILE A 302 2.65 35.90 10.67
N HIS A 303 1.44 35.64 10.17
CA HIS A 303 0.42 36.66 9.97
C HIS A 303 0.03 37.35 11.30
N ALA A 304 -0.11 36.61 12.40
CA ALA A 304 -0.41 37.18 13.71
C ALA A 304 0.73 38.10 14.20
N TRP A 305 2.00 37.73 14.00
CA TRP A 305 3.15 38.58 14.32
C TRP A 305 3.18 39.85 13.47
N GLU A 306 2.95 39.74 12.17
CA GLU A 306 2.88 40.91 11.28
C GLU A 306 1.71 41.83 11.63
N ALA A 307 0.55 41.26 11.97
CA ALA A 307 -0.62 42.03 12.40
C ALA A 307 -0.34 42.77 13.71
N PHE A 308 0.36 42.13 14.65
CA PHE A 308 0.80 42.73 15.91
C PHE A 308 1.80 43.88 15.68
N GLU A 309 2.78 43.71 14.80
CA GLU A 309 3.71 44.78 14.42
C GLU A 309 2.98 45.96 13.75
N LYS A 310 1.90 45.70 13.00
CA LYS A 310 1.03 46.73 12.40
C LYS A 310 0.06 47.36 13.42
N GLY A 311 0.05 46.89 14.67
CA GLY A 311 -0.75 47.45 15.77
C GLY A 311 -2.13 46.82 15.95
N GLN A 312 -2.44 45.69 15.29
CA GLN A 312 -3.64 44.90 15.59
C GLN A 312 -3.36 43.96 16.76
N ASP A 313 -4.19 44.00 17.80
CA ASP A 313 -4.06 43.10 18.95
C ASP A 313 -4.66 41.73 18.63
N VAL A 314 -3.89 40.92 17.89
CA VAL A 314 -4.24 39.56 17.48
C VAL A 314 -3.15 38.62 17.97
N HIS A 315 -3.50 37.75 18.92
CA HIS A 315 -2.57 36.77 19.46
C HIS A 315 -3.13 35.37 19.28
N MET A 316 -2.38 34.49 18.60
CA MET A 316 -2.85 33.16 18.23
C MET A 316 -3.24 32.31 19.45
N GLN A 317 -2.44 32.28 20.52
CA GLN A 317 -2.76 31.46 21.70
C GLN A 317 -3.85 32.07 22.59
N ALA A 318 -4.06 33.39 22.53
CA ALA A 318 -5.02 34.06 23.41
C ALA A 318 -6.41 34.12 22.76
N ALA A 319 -6.46 34.40 21.45
CA ALA A 319 -7.67 34.49 20.66
C ALA A 319 -7.49 33.75 19.32
N PRO A 320 -7.40 32.40 19.32
CA PRO A 320 -7.12 31.60 18.12
C PRO A 320 -8.19 31.76 17.03
N SER A 321 -9.47 31.81 17.42
CA SER A 321 -10.59 31.98 16.49
C SER A 321 -10.57 33.35 15.81
N GLN A 322 -10.21 34.40 16.56
CA GLN A 322 -10.04 35.73 15.99
C GLN A 322 -8.86 35.75 15.01
N ALA A 323 -7.71 35.18 15.39
CA ALA A 323 -6.54 35.11 14.52
C ALA A 323 -6.86 34.35 13.22
N GLU A 324 -7.62 33.26 13.30
CA GLU A 324 -8.05 32.48 12.15
C GLU A 324 -9.02 33.23 11.23
N LEU A 325 -10.01 33.94 11.80
CA LEU A 325 -10.94 34.77 11.02
C LEU A 325 -10.22 35.92 10.31
N VAL A 326 -9.28 36.58 10.99
CA VAL A 326 -8.48 37.64 10.37
C VAL A 326 -7.61 37.05 9.26
N HIS A 327 -6.97 35.89 9.48
CA HIS A 327 -6.18 35.20 8.47
C HIS A 327 -7.01 34.79 7.24
N LYS A 328 -8.21 34.22 7.43
CA LYS A 328 -9.14 33.94 6.33
C LYS A 328 -9.52 35.20 5.56
N SER A 329 -9.83 36.28 6.28
CA SER A 329 -10.14 37.57 5.65
C SER A 329 -8.94 38.12 4.85
N PHE A 330 -7.73 37.88 5.34
CA PHE A 330 -6.49 38.24 4.66
C PHE A 330 -6.29 37.41 3.39
N LEU A 331 -6.53 36.09 3.42
CA LEU A 331 -6.45 35.23 2.24
C LEU A 331 -7.40 35.71 1.14
N ILE A 332 -8.68 35.94 1.49
CA ILE A 332 -9.70 36.45 0.55
C ILE A 332 -9.25 37.79 -0.05
N ARG A 333 -8.83 38.75 0.79
CA ARG A 333 -8.33 40.06 0.32
C ARG A 333 -7.05 39.93 -0.52
N SER A 334 -6.19 38.97 -0.21
CA SER A 334 -4.96 38.73 -0.98
C SER A 334 -5.27 38.22 -2.39
N GLU A 335 -6.29 37.38 -2.54
CA GLU A 335 -6.77 36.91 -3.84
C GLU A 335 -7.44 38.03 -4.63
N GLU A 336 -8.26 38.85 -3.99
CA GLU A 336 -8.84 40.05 -4.60
C GLU A 336 -7.75 41.01 -5.08
N LEU A 337 -6.72 41.26 -4.28
CA LEU A 337 -5.56 42.08 -4.67
C LEU A 337 -4.77 41.45 -5.81
N LYS A 338 -4.57 40.11 -5.83
CA LYS A 338 -3.96 39.40 -6.96
C LYS A 338 -4.80 39.55 -8.24
N HIS A 339 -6.12 39.50 -8.12
CA HIS A 339 -7.02 39.74 -9.26
C HIS A 339 -6.99 41.18 -9.74
N GLN A 340 -7.00 42.16 -8.84
CA GLN A 340 -6.89 43.57 -9.18
C GLN A 340 -5.54 43.86 -9.84
N THR A 341 -4.44 43.41 -9.25
CA THR A 341 -3.09 43.56 -9.85
C THR A 341 -3.05 42.91 -11.23
N LYS A 342 -3.56 41.69 -11.40
CA LYS A 342 -3.69 41.05 -12.73
C LYS A 342 -4.50 41.90 -13.71
N LYS A 343 -5.65 42.45 -13.31
CA LYS A 343 -6.46 43.35 -14.15
C LYS A 343 -5.69 44.62 -14.52
N THR A 344 -5.06 45.29 -13.55
CA THR A 344 -4.26 46.50 -13.82
C THR A 344 -3.07 46.23 -14.74
N ILE A 345 -2.46 45.05 -14.64
CA ILE A 345 -1.38 44.62 -15.54
C ILE A 345 -1.95 44.41 -16.95
N ILE A 346 -3.09 43.73 -17.08
CA ILE A 346 -3.76 43.51 -18.37
C ILE A 346 -4.17 44.85 -19.00
N GLU A 347 -4.70 45.80 -18.23
CA GLU A 347 -5.09 47.12 -18.74
C GLU A 347 -3.89 47.95 -19.20
N LYS A 348 -2.76 47.89 -18.48
CA LYS A 348 -1.55 48.66 -18.82
C LYS A 348 -0.74 48.07 -19.96
N TYR A 349 -0.64 46.74 -20.02
CA TYR A 349 0.26 46.05 -20.93
C TYR A 349 -0.45 45.22 -22.00
N GLY A 350 -1.77 45.07 -21.93
CA GLY A 350 -2.56 44.24 -22.82
C GLY A 350 -2.39 42.75 -22.56
N ASN A 351 -3.34 41.93 -23.04
CA ASN A 351 -3.21 40.49 -23.06
C ASN A 351 -2.67 40.02 -24.41
N ALA A 352 -1.47 39.45 -24.45
CA ALA A 352 -0.85 38.97 -25.69
C ALA A 352 -1.61 37.80 -26.35
N ALA A 353 -2.49 37.14 -25.60
CA ALA A 353 -3.32 36.02 -26.03
C ALA A 353 -4.70 36.44 -26.59
N ASP A 354 -5.08 37.72 -26.55
CA ASP A 354 -6.33 38.16 -27.16
C ASP A 354 -6.22 38.09 -28.70
N GLU A 355 -7.20 37.44 -29.35
CA GLU A 355 -7.27 37.27 -30.82
C GLU A 355 -7.54 38.59 -31.55
N ASN A 356 -8.11 39.58 -30.84
CA ASN A 356 -8.34 40.94 -31.33
C ASN A 356 -7.06 41.77 -31.30
N LYS A 357 -6.00 41.28 -31.96
CA LYS A 357 -4.82 42.10 -32.19
C LYS A 357 -5.23 43.25 -33.11
N PRO A 358 -5.02 44.52 -32.72
CA PRO A 358 -5.26 45.62 -33.64
C PRO A 358 -4.44 45.35 -34.92
N PRO A 359 -5.00 45.67 -36.10
CA PRO A 359 -4.37 45.36 -37.38
C PRO A 359 -2.93 45.86 -37.40
N ARG A 360 -2.05 45.06 -38.00
CA ARG A 360 -0.59 45.27 -37.97
C ARG A 360 -0.16 46.69 -38.37
N ALA A 361 -0.93 47.35 -39.22
CA ALA A 361 -0.74 48.76 -39.61
C ALA A 361 -0.86 49.75 -38.45
N LEU A 362 -1.80 49.55 -37.51
CA LEU A 362 -1.96 50.39 -36.32
C LEU A 362 -0.87 50.13 -35.27
N LEU A 363 -0.37 48.89 -35.22
CA LEU A 363 0.66 48.46 -34.26
C LEU A 363 2.06 48.96 -34.65
N LEU A 364 2.37 48.99 -35.95
CA LEU A 364 3.66 49.44 -36.48
C LEU A 364 3.68 50.93 -36.84
N GLY A 365 2.53 51.62 -36.82
CA GLY A 365 2.41 53.03 -37.23
C GLY A 365 2.76 53.30 -38.69
N GLN A 366 2.84 52.25 -39.52
CA GLN A 366 3.19 52.33 -40.94
C GLN A 366 1.95 52.01 -41.78
N THR A 367 1.54 52.95 -42.63
CA THR A 367 0.43 52.78 -43.57
C THR A 367 0.87 52.11 -44.88
N GLU A 368 2.16 51.91 -45.07
CA GLU A 368 2.74 51.37 -46.30
C GLU A 368 2.90 49.85 -46.18
N MET A 369 2.11 49.09 -46.95
CA MET A 369 2.37 47.67 -47.17
C MET A 369 3.36 47.53 -48.31
N GLN A 370 4.54 46.97 -48.05
CA GLN A 370 5.51 46.65 -49.09
C GLN A 370 4.98 45.50 -49.95
N VAL A 371 4.66 45.80 -51.21
CA VAL A 371 4.21 44.82 -52.21
C VAL A 371 5.38 44.52 -53.14
N GLU A 372 5.88 43.29 -53.10
CA GLU A 372 6.93 42.84 -54.01
C GLU A 372 6.30 42.27 -55.28
N TYR A 373 6.67 42.83 -56.43
CA TYR A 373 6.24 42.35 -57.74
C TYR A 373 7.34 41.49 -58.38
N ASP A 374 6.92 40.38 -58.97
CA ASP A 374 7.76 39.61 -59.89
C ASP A 374 8.08 40.44 -61.15
N ARG A 375 9.08 40.04 -61.91
CA ARG A 375 9.45 40.65 -63.20
C ARG A 375 8.31 40.65 -64.22
N ALA A 376 7.29 39.80 -64.01
CA ALA A 376 6.06 39.72 -64.80
C ALA A 376 4.88 40.56 -64.22
N GLY A 377 5.10 41.37 -63.19
CA GLY A 377 4.08 42.21 -62.56
C GLY A 377 3.12 41.46 -61.63
N ARG A 378 3.38 40.19 -61.31
CA ARG A 378 2.58 39.40 -60.36
C ARG A 378 3.05 39.66 -58.94
N ILE A 379 2.12 39.83 -58.01
CA ILE A 379 2.43 40.10 -56.60
C ILE A 379 2.92 38.80 -55.95
N ILE A 380 4.14 38.80 -55.38
CA ILE A 380 4.74 37.64 -54.70
C ILE A 380 4.51 37.72 -53.18
N LYS A 381 4.62 38.92 -52.60
CA LYS A 381 4.42 39.19 -51.17
C LYS A 381 3.64 40.50 -50.99
N GLY A 382 2.72 40.50 -50.02
CA GLY A 382 1.98 41.70 -49.61
C GLY A 382 0.46 41.65 -49.87
N GLN A 383 -0.07 40.58 -50.44
CA GLN A 383 -1.52 40.39 -50.59
C GLN A 383 -2.01 39.31 -49.62
N GLU A 384 -2.98 39.65 -48.76
CA GLU A 384 -3.65 38.68 -47.89
C GLU A 384 -4.28 37.60 -48.77
N ALA A 385 -3.96 36.33 -48.49
CA ALA A 385 -4.48 35.21 -49.27
C ALA A 385 -6.01 35.19 -49.14
N ALA A 386 -6.72 35.48 -50.25
CA ALA A 386 -8.16 35.33 -50.28
C ALA A 386 -8.54 33.88 -49.97
N VAL A 387 -9.43 33.67 -49.00
CA VAL A 387 -9.92 32.35 -48.64
C VAL A 387 -10.55 31.70 -49.89
N PRO A 388 -10.10 30.52 -50.31
CA PRO A 388 -10.59 29.89 -51.54
C PRO A 388 -12.07 29.55 -51.40
N ARG A 389 -12.91 30.09 -52.29
CA ARG A 389 -14.33 29.75 -52.41
C ARG A 389 -14.51 28.52 -53.30
N SER A 390 -15.41 27.62 -52.95
CA SER A 390 -15.69 26.44 -53.79
C SER A 390 -16.51 26.80 -55.04
N LYS A 391 -16.66 25.83 -55.96
CA LYS A 391 -17.40 25.98 -57.23
C LYS A 391 -18.91 26.20 -57.02
N TYR A 392 -19.42 25.87 -55.84
CA TYR A 392 -20.82 26.06 -55.47
C TYR A 392 -20.98 27.38 -54.73
N GLU A 393 -22.10 28.07 -54.95
CA GLU A 393 -22.47 29.24 -54.16
C GLU A 393 -22.76 28.77 -52.72
N GLU A 394 -21.74 28.82 -51.87
CA GLU A 394 -21.86 28.63 -50.44
C GLU A 394 -22.66 29.80 -49.84
N ASP A 395 -23.38 29.54 -48.75
CA ASP A 395 -24.17 30.54 -48.01
C ASP A 395 -25.40 31.14 -48.73
N ILE A 396 -26.04 30.40 -49.65
CA ILE A 396 -27.40 30.73 -50.09
C ILE A 396 -28.38 30.33 -48.99
N TYR A 397 -28.83 31.30 -48.20
CA TYR A 397 -29.87 31.07 -47.22
C TYR A 397 -31.26 31.35 -47.80
N ILE A 398 -32.14 30.36 -47.69
CA ILE A 398 -33.52 30.45 -48.15
C ILE A 398 -34.36 31.07 -47.01
N ASN A 399 -35.27 32.01 -47.32
CA ASN A 399 -36.29 32.54 -46.40
C ASN A 399 -35.77 33.07 -45.03
N ASN A 400 -34.72 33.89 -45.05
CA ASN A 400 -34.11 34.58 -43.89
C ASN A 400 -33.55 33.66 -42.79
N HIS A 401 -33.24 32.40 -43.12
CA HIS A 401 -32.42 31.56 -42.24
C HIS A 401 -30.96 32.03 -42.26
N THR A 402 -30.17 31.73 -41.22
CA THR A 402 -28.71 31.99 -41.19
C THR A 402 -27.89 30.73 -41.42
N THR A 403 -28.55 29.61 -41.68
CA THR A 403 -27.93 28.29 -41.84
C THR A 403 -28.68 27.51 -42.93
N VAL A 404 -27.97 26.62 -43.61
CA VAL A 404 -28.54 25.80 -44.70
C VAL A 404 -29.44 24.70 -44.13
N TRP A 405 -30.44 24.28 -44.91
CA TRP A 405 -31.29 23.13 -44.58
C TRP A 405 -30.46 21.85 -44.40
N GLY A 406 -30.66 21.12 -43.30
CA GLY A 406 -29.85 19.94 -42.95
C GLY A 406 -28.67 20.23 -42.03
N SER A 407 -28.52 21.49 -41.59
CA SER A 407 -27.54 21.88 -40.56
C SER A 407 -27.89 21.41 -39.13
N TRP A 408 -29.05 20.78 -38.95
CA TRP A 408 -29.61 20.42 -37.65
C TRP A 408 -30.40 19.08 -37.76
N TRP A 409 -30.29 18.17 -36.77
CA TRP A 409 -30.93 16.82 -36.76
C TRP A 409 -31.44 16.34 -35.36
N LYS A 410 -32.72 15.88 -35.24
CA LYS A 410 -33.46 15.36 -34.05
C LYS A 410 -34.43 14.34 -34.57
N ASP A 411 -34.68 13.30 -33.80
CA ASP A 411 -35.88 12.47 -33.91
C ASP A 411 -36.19 12.07 -35.37
N HIS A 412 -35.14 11.69 -36.11
CA HIS A 412 -35.19 11.29 -37.52
C HIS A 412 -35.61 12.37 -38.55
N GLN A 413 -35.54 13.66 -38.17
CA GLN A 413 -35.88 14.79 -39.03
C GLN A 413 -34.72 15.78 -39.16
N TRP A 414 -34.49 16.25 -40.39
CA TRP A 414 -33.54 17.32 -40.70
C TRP A 414 -34.21 18.69 -40.55
N GLY A 415 -33.45 19.68 -40.09
CA GLY A 415 -33.93 21.04 -39.91
C GLY A 415 -32.86 22.12 -40.11
N TYR A 416 -33.24 23.37 -39.84
CA TYR A 416 -32.34 24.52 -39.83
C TYR A 416 -31.75 24.75 -38.44
N LYS A 417 -30.44 24.98 -38.33
CA LYS A 417 -29.78 25.20 -37.03
C LYS A 417 -30.19 26.51 -36.34
N CYS A 418 -30.47 27.55 -37.12
CA CYS A 418 -30.83 28.86 -36.60
C CYS A 418 -32.19 28.90 -35.88
N CYS A 419 -33.14 28.08 -36.32
CA CYS A 419 -34.54 28.14 -35.87
C CYS A 419 -35.07 26.79 -35.34
N LYS A 420 -34.26 25.71 -35.43
CA LYS A 420 -34.62 24.30 -35.13
C LYS A 420 -35.91 23.80 -35.82
N GLN A 421 -36.36 24.47 -36.87
CA GLN A 421 -37.54 24.08 -37.64
C GLN A 421 -37.23 22.89 -38.55
N THR A 422 -38.13 21.90 -38.56
CA THR A 422 -38.04 20.67 -39.36
C THR A 422 -38.89 20.71 -40.64
N ILE A 423 -39.35 21.89 -41.06
CA ILE A 423 -40.08 22.09 -42.32
C ILE A 423 -39.18 22.84 -43.32
N ARG A 424 -38.95 22.27 -44.50
CA ARG A 424 -38.11 22.87 -45.53
C ARG A 424 -38.84 24.09 -46.13
N ASN A 425 -38.12 25.19 -46.33
CA ASN A 425 -38.62 26.48 -46.84
C ASN A 425 -39.60 27.27 -45.94
N SER A 426 -39.70 26.98 -44.64
CA SER A 426 -40.37 27.89 -43.70
C SER A 426 -39.58 29.19 -43.50
N TYR A 427 -40.21 30.27 -43.03
CA TYR A 427 -39.52 31.49 -42.60
C TYR A 427 -38.85 31.29 -41.23
N CYS A 428 -37.65 31.83 -41.04
CA CYS A 428 -36.94 31.68 -39.77
C CYS A 428 -37.64 32.47 -38.65
N THR A 429 -37.96 31.76 -37.56
CA THR A 429 -38.57 32.28 -36.32
C THR A 429 -37.56 32.82 -35.29
N GLY A 430 -36.27 32.90 -35.63
CA GLY A 430 -35.16 33.22 -34.71
C GLY A 430 -35.14 32.38 -33.42
N ALA A 431 -34.58 32.98 -32.35
CA ALA A 431 -34.54 32.41 -31.00
C ALA A 431 -35.94 32.16 -30.41
N ALA A 432 -36.94 32.97 -30.78
CA ALA A 432 -38.31 32.80 -30.33
C ALA A 432 -38.93 31.45 -30.76
N GLY A 433 -38.50 30.90 -31.90
CA GLY A 433 -38.93 29.56 -32.33
C GLY A 433 -38.34 28.43 -31.47
N ILE A 434 -37.14 28.62 -30.94
CA ILE A 434 -36.48 27.65 -30.07
C ILE A 434 -37.18 27.61 -28.71
N GLU A 435 -37.41 28.79 -28.13
CA GLU A 435 -38.14 28.95 -26.87
C GLU A 435 -39.57 28.40 -26.97
N ALA A 436 -40.27 28.68 -28.07
CA ALA A 436 -41.62 28.15 -28.30
C ALA A 436 -41.64 26.62 -28.45
N ALA A 437 -40.64 26.03 -29.12
CA ALA A 437 -40.54 24.57 -29.26
C ALA A 437 -40.18 23.88 -27.94
N GLU A 438 -39.30 24.49 -27.14
CA GLU A 438 -38.93 23.99 -25.81
C GLU A 438 -40.12 24.10 -24.84
N ALA A 439 -40.81 25.24 -24.81
CA ALA A 439 -42.03 25.43 -24.04
C ALA A 439 -43.16 24.47 -24.46
N ALA A 440 -43.33 24.21 -25.76
CA ALA A 440 -44.30 23.21 -26.24
C ALA A 440 -43.93 21.79 -25.79
N SER A 441 -42.64 21.46 -25.81
CA SER A 441 -42.16 20.15 -25.33
C SER A 441 -42.34 19.99 -23.82
N ASP A 442 -42.15 21.06 -23.05
CA ASP A 442 -42.33 21.05 -21.60
C ASP A 442 -43.82 21.03 -21.23
N LEU A 443 -44.68 21.68 -21.99
CA LEU A 443 -46.14 21.55 -21.86
C LEU A 443 -46.61 20.12 -22.18
N MET A 444 -46.02 19.46 -23.18
CA MET A 444 -46.34 18.07 -23.50
C MET A 444 -45.89 17.13 -22.38
N LYS A 445 -44.69 17.32 -21.83
CA LYS A 445 -44.20 16.57 -20.66
C LYS A 445 -45.06 16.82 -19.42
N ALA A 446 -45.49 18.07 -19.19
CA ALA A 446 -46.37 18.40 -18.07
C ALA A 446 -47.77 17.78 -18.23
N ASN A 447 -48.29 17.70 -19.45
CA ASN A 447 -49.56 17.01 -19.73
C ASN A 447 -49.44 15.49 -19.56
N ILE A 448 -48.30 14.89 -19.96
CA ILE A 448 -48.01 13.48 -19.71
C ILE A 448 -47.91 13.21 -18.21
N ALA A 449 -47.15 14.02 -17.46
CA ALA A 449 -47.04 13.91 -16.01
C ALA A 449 -48.39 14.13 -15.29
N ARG A 450 -49.23 15.04 -15.79
CA ARG A 450 -50.61 15.20 -15.28
C ARG A 450 -51.50 14.01 -15.60
N LYS A 451 -51.33 13.39 -16.77
CA LYS A 451 -52.08 12.18 -17.16
C LYS A 451 -51.62 10.99 -16.32
N GLU A 452 -50.32 10.84 -16.08
CA GLU A 452 -49.73 9.81 -15.21
C GLU A 452 -50.18 10.00 -13.75
N ALA A 453 -50.18 11.24 -13.24
CA ALA A 453 -50.71 11.55 -11.91
C ALA A 453 -52.23 11.35 -11.79
N ALA A 454 -52.98 11.46 -12.90
CA ALA A 454 -54.41 11.18 -12.93
C ALA A 454 -54.72 9.69 -13.10
N THR A 455 -53.76 8.85 -13.51
CA THR A 455 -53.93 7.40 -13.65
C THR A 455 -53.66 6.61 -12.37
N ASP A 456 -53.15 7.25 -11.31
CA ASP A 456 -52.90 6.62 -9.99
C ASP A 456 -54.08 6.72 -9.01
N ASP A 457 -55.19 7.38 -9.40
CA ASP A 457 -56.47 7.34 -8.68
C ASP A 457 -57.57 6.79 -9.62
N PRO A 458 -58.07 5.56 -9.44
CA PRO A 458 -59.23 5.12 -10.21
C PRO A 458 -60.48 5.86 -9.71
N ALA A 459 -60.97 6.82 -10.49
CA ALA A 459 -62.34 7.31 -10.35
C ALA A 459 -63.33 6.14 -10.61
N PRO A 460 -64.45 6.04 -9.87
CA PRO A 460 -65.44 4.99 -10.09
C PRO A 460 -66.09 5.23 -11.46
N VAL A 461 -65.86 4.32 -12.40
CA VAL A 461 -66.55 4.31 -13.69
C VAL A 461 -67.69 3.31 -13.56
N ASP A 462 -68.93 3.77 -13.70
CA ASP A 462 -70.11 2.92 -13.77
C ASP A 462 -69.97 1.95 -14.96
N GLU A 463 -69.76 0.66 -14.68
CA GLU A 463 -69.68 -0.38 -15.69
C GLU A 463 -71.06 -0.62 -16.32
N LYS A 464 -71.27 -0.10 -17.53
CA LYS A 464 -72.27 -0.67 -18.43
C LYS A 464 -71.74 -2.00 -18.94
N LYS A 465 -72.34 -3.10 -18.48
CA LYS A 465 -72.13 -4.45 -19.03
C LYS A 465 -72.36 -4.43 -20.54
N LEU A 466 -71.27 -4.47 -21.30
CA LEU A 466 -71.31 -4.69 -22.74
C LEU A 466 -71.04 -6.18 -22.98
N ALA A 467 -72.06 -6.90 -23.43
CA ALA A 467 -71.92 -8.29 -23.84
C ALA A 467 -71.00 -8.38 -25.07
N THR A 468 -69.79 -8.88 -24.87
CA THR A 468 -68.90 -9.28 -25.98
C THR A 468 -69.42 -10.57 -26.59
N TRP A 469 -69.64 -10.53 -27.89
CA TRP A 469 -70.17 -11.59 -28.75
C TRP A 469 -69.31 -12.86 -28.68
N GLY A 470 -69.92 -14.04 -28.51
CA GLY A 470 -69.31 -15.31 -28.93
C GLY A 470 -68.95 -16.37 -27.89
N THR A 471 -69.48 -16.32 -26.65
CA THR A 471 -69.45 -17.48 -25.74
C THR A 471 -70.73 -17.56 -24.92
N ASP A 472 -71.48 -18.67 -25.02
CA ASP A 472 -72.73 -18.90 -24.28
C ASP A 472 -72.44 -19.04 -22.77
N VAL A 473 -72.85 -18.04 -21.99
CA VAL A 473 -72.92 -18.09 -20.53
C VAL A 473 -74.38 -18.33 -20.16
N PRO A 474 -74.72 -19.32 -19.30
CA PRO A 474 -76.09 -19.49 -18.83
C PRO A 474 -76.52 -18.25 -18.01
N ASP A 475 -77.59 -17.57 -18.42
CA ASP A 475 -78.13 -16.32 -17.85
C ASP A 475 -78.64 -16.40 -16.38
N GLY A 476 -78.23 -17.40 -15.60
CA GLY A 476 -78.71 -17.64 -14.23
C GLY A 476 -77.63 -17.93 -13.19
N LEU A 477 -76.35 -17.70 -13.49
CA LEU A 477 -75.26 -17.96 -12.54
C LEU A 477 -75.06 -16.77 -11.59
N VAL A 478 -75.28 -16.97 -10.30
CA VAL A 478 -75.00 -15.97 -9.25
C VAL A 478 -73.60 -16.26 -8.71
N LEU A 479 -72.64 -15.44 -9.11
CA LEU A 479 -71.25 -15.55 -8.70
C LEU A 479 -70.99 -14.66 -7.48
N ASP A 480 -70.26 -15.17 -6.51
CA ASP A 480 -69.91 -14.42 -5.31
C ASP A 480 -68.79 -13.42 -5.62
N GLU A 481 -69.09 -12.11 -5.53
CA GLU A 481 -68.18 -11.01 -5.90
C GLU A 481 -66.82 -11.07 -5.18
N LYS A 482 -66.78 -11.58 -3.94
CA LYS A 482 -65.55 -11.72 -3.16
C LYS A 482 -64.66 -12.86 -3.68
N LEU A 483 -65.26 -13.97 -4.07
CA LEU A 483 -64.53 -15.13 -4.59
C LEU A 483 -64.02 -14.84 -6.01
N LEU A 484 -64.80 -14.14 -6.83
CA LEU A 484 -64.37 -13.68 -8.15
C LEU A 484 -63.20 -12.67 -8.05
N ALA A 485 -63.23 -11.74 -7.09
CA ALA A 485 -62.13 -10.81 -6.87
C ALA A 485 -60.83 -11.52 -6.42
N ASP A 486 -60.95 -12.54 -5.56
CA ASP A 486 -59.80 -13.36 -5.15
C ASP A 486 -59.29 -14.26 -6.28
N ALA A 487 -60.18 -14.80 -7.13
CA ALA A 487 -59.83 -15.52 -8.36
C ALA A 487 -59.07 -14.64 -9.35
N LEU A 488 -59.53 -13.40 -9.56
CA LEU A 488 -58.84 -12.41 -10.40
C LEU A 488 -57.44 -12.09 -9.86
N LYS A 489 -57.27 -11.91 -8.54
CA LYS A 489 -55.95 -11.68 -7.93
C LYS A 489 -55.03 -12.89 -8.09
N LYS A 490 -55.55 -14.11 -7.94
CA LYS A 490 -54.80 -15.35 -8.16
C LYS A 490 -54.32 -15.48 -9.61
N GLU A 491 -55.15 -15.15 -10.59
CA GLU A 491 -54.77 -15.14 -12.00
C GLU A 491 -53.67 -14.10 -12.32
N ASP A 492 -53.70 -12.91 -11.70
CA ASP A 492 -52.62 -11.92 -11.86
C ASP A 492 -51.32 -12.40 -11.25
N LEU A 493 -51.37 -12.98 -10.05
CA LEU A 493 -50.20 -13.57 -9.40
C LEU A 493 -49.63 -14.71 -10.26
N ARG A 494 -50.48 -15.55 -10.85
CA ARG A 494 -50.06 -16.63 -11.75
C ARG A 494 -49.38 -16.11 -13.02
N LYS A 495 -49.89 -15.03 -13.64
CA LYS A 495 -49.24 -14.39 -14.82
C LYS A 495 -47.92 -13.71 -14.47
N ARG A 496 -47.76 -13.22 -13.24
CA ARG A 496 -46.56 -12.50 -12.78
C ARG A 496 -45.43 -13.43 -12.34
N GLU A 497 -45.75 -14.66 -11.93
CA GLU A 497 -44.77 -15.69 -11.61
C GLU A 497 -44.25 -16.40 -12.88
N GLU A 498 -43.17 -15.90 -13.47
CA GLU A 498 -42.36 -16.67 -14.42
C GLU A 498 -41.59 -17.76 -13.64
N LYS A 499 -42.13 -18.98 -13.60
CA LYS A 499 -41.47 -20.11 -12.93
C LYS A 499 -40.52 -20.83 -13.88
N ASP A 500 -39.23 -20.54 -13.72
CA ASP A 500 -38.09 -21.27 -14.27
C ASP A 500 -38.22 -22.77 -13.97
N GLU A 501 -38.22 -23.62 -15.01
CA GLU A 501 -38.63 -25.03 -14.92
C GLU A 501 -37.75 -25.87 -13.99
N ARG A 502 -36.52 -25.44 -13.72
CA ARG A 502 -35.55 -26.11 -12.83
C ARG A 502 -35.91 -26.05 -11.34
N LYS A 503 -36.83 -25.18 -10.92
CA LYS A 503 -37.22 -25.00 -9.51
C LYS A 503 -38.53 -25.70 -9.13
N ARG A 504 -39.13 -26.50 -10.02
CA ARG A 504 -40.34 -27.28 -9.71
C ARG A 504 -39.99 -28.51 -8.87
N LYS A 505 -40.48 -28.57 -7.63
CA LYS A 505 -40.37 -29.78 -6.77
C LYS A 505 -41.15 -30.93 -7.42
N TYR A 506 -40.52 -32.10 -7.51
CA TYR A 506 -40.96 -33.27 -8.28
C TYR A 506 -42.35 -33.84 -7.88
N ASN A 507 -42.86 -33.53 -6.68
CA ASN A 507 -44.16 -34.02 -6.21
C ASN A 507 -45.13 -32.85 -5.94
N VAL A 508 -45.75 -32.32 -7.01
CA VAL A 508 -46.93 -31.47 -6.87
C VAL A 508 -48.17 -32.33 -7.12
N ARG A 509 -49.02 -32.49 -6.10
CA ARG A 509 -50.37 -33.05 -6.28
C ARG A 509 -51.24 -31.94 -6.90
N TRP A 510 -51.81 -32.20 -8.07
CA TRP A 510 -52.79 -31.30 -8.69
C TRP A 510 -54.13 -31.48 -7.98
N ASN A 511 -54.77 -30.36 -7.61
CA ASN A 511 -56.19 -30.33 -7.28
C ASN A 511 -56.90 -29.82 -8.54
N ASP A 512 -57.76 -30.64 -9.15
CA ASP A 512 -58.48 -30.36 -10.40
C ASP A 512 -59.82 -29.62 -10.20
N GLU A 513 -60.08 -29.10 -8.99
CA GLU A 513 -61.31 -28.38 -8.68
C GLU A 513 -61.23 -26.92 -9.15
N VAL A 514 -61.57 -26.69 -10.41
CA VAL A 514 -61.74 -25.33 -10.99
C VAL A 514 -63.17 -24.86 -10.70
N THR A 515 -63.32 -23.72 -10.03
CA THR A 515 -64.65 -23.14 -9.76
C THR A 515 -65.15 -22.29 -10.93
N GLU A 516 -66.44 -22.00 -10.97
CA GLU A 516 -67.06 -21.24 -12.05
C GLU A 516 -66.54 -19.79 -12.08
N GLU A 517 -66.19 -19.22 -10.91
CA GLU A 517 -65.55 -17.91 -10.75
C GLU A 517 -64.12 -17.89 -11.30
N ASP A 518 -63.34 -18.96 -11.11
CA ASP A 518 -61.98 -19.08 -11.66
C ASP A 518 -62.03 -19.13 -13.20
N MET A 519 -63.03 -19.81 -13.78
CA MET A 519 -63.28 -19.85 -15.22
C MET A 519 -63.71 -18.49 -15.78
N GLU A 520 -64.52 -17.74 -15.05
CA GLU A 520 -64.93 -16.40 -15.46
C GLU A 520 -63.79 -15.39 -15.31
N ALA A 521 -63.02 -15.43 -14.21
CA ALA A 521 -61.83 -14.61 -14.02
C ALA A 521 -60.79 -14.87 -15.12
N TYR A 522 -60.61 -16.13 -15.51
CA TYR A 522 -59.79 -16.50 -16.65
C TYR A 522 -60.36 -15.97 -17.97
N ARG A 523 -61.68 -16.07 -18.22
CA ARG A 523 -62.33 -15.51 -19.43
C ARG A 523 -62.18 -13.99 -19.52
N MET A 524 -62.43 -13.28 -18.42
CA MET A 524 -62.30 -11.82 -18.29
C MET A 524 -60.87 -11.36 -18.63
N LYS A 525 -59.86 -12.11 -18.18
CA LYS A 525 -58.43 -11.77 -18.40
C LYS A 525 -57.80 -12.38 -19.63
N LYS A 526 -58.48 -13.34 -20.26
CA LYS A 526 -58.14 -13.89 -21.58
C LYS A 526 -58.64 -12.92 -22.65
N VAL A 527 -58.15 -11.70 -22.60
CA VAL A 527 -58.29 -10.74 -23.70
C VAL A 527 -57.50 -11.32 -24.87
N HIS A 528 -58.17 -11.54 -26.00
CA HIS A 528 -57.49 -11.84 -27.26
C HIS A 528 -56.61 -10.63 -27.59
N HIS A 529 -55.29 -10.84 -27.58
CA HIS A 529 -54.30 -9.80 -27.90
C HIS A 529 -54.45 -9.30 -29.36
N ASP A 530 -55.31 -9.96 -30.15
CA ASP A 530 -55.56 -9.75 -31.57
C ASP A 530 -56.95 -9.14 -31.87
N ASP A 531 -57.66 -8.53 -30.91
CA ASP A 531 -58.89 -7.76 -31.21
C ASP A 531 -58.57 -6.30 -31.56
N PRO A 532 -58.62 -5.90 -32.85
CA PRO A 532 -58.27 -4.57 -33.30
C PRO A 532 -59.31 -3.49 -32.94
N MET A 533 -60.48 -3.86 -32.38
CA MET A 533 -61.48 -2.89 -31.94
C MET A 533 -61.34 -2.45 -30.47
N LYS A 534 -60.43 -3.07 -29.70
CA LYS A 534 -60.23 -2.74 -28.28
C LYS A 534 -59.86 -1.27 -28.04
N ASP A 535 -59.04 -0.69 -28.92
CA ASP A 535 -58.58 0.70 -28.77
C ASP A 535 -59.65 1.74 -29.19
N PHE A 536 -60.80 1.29 -29.72
CA PHE A 536 -61.87 2.16 -30.24
C PHE A 536 -63.15 2.15 -29.39
N LEU A 537 -63.22 1.33 -28.34
CA LEU A 537 -64.34 1.30 -27.39
C LEU A 537 -63.96 2.13 -26.16
N HIS A 538 -64.61 3.28 -26.01
CA HIS A 538 -64.49 4.19 -24.86
C HIS A 538 -65.62 3.99 -23.86
#